data_AF-A0A453J6T5-F1
#
_entry.id   AF-A0A453J6T5-F1
#
_cell.length_a   1.000
_cell.length_b   1.000
_cell.length_c   1.000
_cell.angle_alpha   90.00
_cell.angle_beta   90.00
_cell.angle_gamma   90.00
#
_symmetry.space_group_name_H-M   'P 1'
#
loop_
_entity.id
_entity.type
_entity.pdbx_description
1 polymer ?
#
loop_
_entity_poly.entity_id
_entity_poly.type
_entity_poly.pdbx_seq_one_letter_code
_entity_poly.pdbx_strand_id
1 'polypeptide(L)'
;QIKPLVKPTRLIISFKGLQYQWHDFVSKNNHNAITILALWAPVASIYLLDIHVFYTIMSAIVGFLLGARDRLGEIRSVEAVHRFFEKFPEVFMDKLHVAVPKRKQLLSSGQQAELNKLDASRFAPFWNEIVKNLREEDYISNTELDLLLMPKNIGGLPIVQWPLFLLASKVFLAKDIAVDCNDSQDELWLRISKDEYMQYAVEECFHSIKYILSSILDKEGHLW
;
A
#
# COMPACT_ATOMS: atom_id res chain seq x y z
N GLN A 1 -38.03 -31.47 -1.07
CA GLN A 1 -38.73 -31.49 0.24
C GLN A 1 -40.04 -30.69 0.31
N ILE A 2 -40.52 -30.08 -0.78
CA ILE A 2 -41.66 -29.13 -0.75
C ILE A 2 -43.04 -29.80 -0.92
N LYS A 3 -43.07 -31.06 -1.40
CA LYS A 3 -44.28 -31.84 -1.71
C LYS A 3 -45.32 -31.97 -0.58
N PRO A 4 -44.97 -32.08 0.72
CA PRO A 4 -45.96 -32.19 1.79
C PRO A 4 -46.67 -30.88 2.15
N LEU A 5 -46.10 -29.71 1.83
CA LEU A 5 -46.66 -28.40 2.17
C LEU A 5 -47.71 -27.90 1.17
N VAL A 6 -47.76 -28.50 -0.02
CA VAL A 6 -48.70 -28.13 -1.08
C VAL A 6 -50.14 -28.49 -0.70
N LYS A 7 -50.36 -29.64 -0.05
CA LYS A 7 -51.69 -30.10 0.41
C LYS A 7 -52.31 -29.18 1.47
N PRO A 8 -51.64 -28.83 2.59
CA PRO A 8 -52.19 -27.93 3.59
C PRO A 8 -52.39 -26.50 3.05
N THR A 9 -51.50 -26.01 2.18
CA THR A 9 -51.66 -24.69 1.53
C THR A 9 -52.94 -24.62 0.70
N ARG A 10 -53.22 -25.66 -0.10
CA ARG A 10 -54.44 -25.73 -0.93
C ARG A 10 -55.71 -25.81 -0.09
N LEU A 11 -55.64 -26.47 1.07
CA LEU A 11 -56.73 -26.60 2.03
C LEU A 11 -57.06 -25.25 2.71
N ILE A 12 -56.04 -24.49 3.11
CA ILE A 12 -56.18 -23.15 3.73
C ILE A 12 -56.76 -22.11 2.75
N ILE A 13 -56.41 -22.20 1.46
CA ILE A 13 -56.95 -21.32 0.40
C ILE A 13 -58.43 -21.61 0.14
N SER A 14 -58.88 -22.87 0.28
CA SER A 14 -60.26 -23.25 0.00
C SER A 14 -61.28 -22.84 1.08
N PHE A 15 -60.82 -22.44 2.27
CA PHE A 15 -61.71 -21.97 3.34
C PHE A 15 -62.10 -20.50 3.15
N LYS A 16 -63.39 -20.26 2.86
CA LYS A 16 -64.01 -18.92 2.92
C LYS A 16 -64.86 -18.82 4.19
N GLY A 17 -64.47 -17.96 5.14
CA GLY A 17 -65.26 -17.67 6.34
C GLY A 17 -64.68 -18.15 7.67
N LEU A 18 -63.35 -18.12 7.87
CA LEU A 18 -62.74 -18.42 9.17
C LEU A 18 -62.77 -17.17 10.08
N GLN A 19 -63.46 -17.27 11.21
CA GLN A 19 -63.39 -16.30 12.32
C GLN A 19 -62.20 -16.67 13.21
N TYR A 20 -61.08 -15.94 13.07
CA TYR A 20 -59.90 -16.12 13.90
C TYR A 20 -60.10 -15.46 15.27
N GLN A 21 -60.13 -16.25 16.35
CA GLN A 21 -60.38 -15.74 17.71
C GLN A 21 -59.22 -14.93 18.32
N TRP A 22 -57.99 -15.02 17.79
CA TRP A 22 -56.80 -14.53 18.50
C TRP A 22 -55.98 -13.43 17.80
N HIS A 23 -56.33 -12.99 16.57
CA HIS A 23 -55.57 -11.93 15.89
C HIS A 23 -56.44 -11.00 15.03
N ASP A 24 -57.22 -10.15 15.70
CA ASP A 24 -58.05 -9.14 15.04
C ASP A 24 -57.22 -7.95 14.47
N PHE A 25 -55.91 -7.88 14.77
CA PHE A 25 -55.01 -6.82 14.29
C PHE A 25 -54.44 -7.03 12.87
N VAL A 26 -54.43 -8.28 12.38
CA VAL A 26 -53.68 -8.65 11.16
C VAL A 26 -54.52 -9.47 10.17
N SER A 27 -55.65 -10.05 10.62
CA SER A 27 -56.44 -11.02 9.84
C SER A 27 -57.72 -10.44 9.22
N LYS A 28 -58.23 -9.30 9.71
CA LYS A 28 -59.40 -8.64 9.10
C LYS A 28 -59.03 -8.20 7.67
N ASN A 29 -59.68 -8.83 6.68
CA ASN A 29 -59.60 -8.53 5.23
C ASN A 29 -58.45 -9.15 4.42
N ASN A 30 -57.62 -10.06 4.97
CA ASN A 30 -56.42 -10.55 4.26
C ASN A 30 -56.44 -12.04 3.86
N HIS A 31 -57.55 -12.54 3.29
CA HIS A 31 -57.68 -13.82 2.54
C HIS A 31 -56.68 -14.96 2.89
N ASN A 32 -56.45 -15.22 4.18
CA ASN A 32 -55.49 -16.19 4.73
C ASN A 32 -54.02 -16.05 4.26
N ALA A 33 -53.62 -14.93 3.64
CA ALA A 33 -52.31 -14.77 3.01
C ALA A 33 -51.14 -14.81 4.01
N ILE A 34 -51.32 -14.22 5.19
CA ILE A 34 -50.29 -14.18 6.25
C ILE A 34 -50.08 -15.55 6.87
N THR A 35 -51.13 -16.36 7.01
CA THR A 35 -51.04 -17.75 7.47
C THR A 35 -50.24 -18.60 6.47
N ILE A 36 -50.46 -18.40 5.17
CA ILE A 36 -49.68 -19.06 4.12
C ILE A 36 -48.23 -18.59 4.15
N LEU A 37 -47.99 -17.28 4.31
CA LEU A 37 -46.64 -16.73 4.43
C LEU A 37 -45.92 -17.30 5.65
N ALA A 38 -46.56 -17.39 6.81
CA ALA A 38 -45.97 -17.99 8.01
C ALA A 38 -45.68 -19.50 7.86
N LEU A 39 -46.48 -20.23 7.08
CA LEU A 39 -46.24 -21.64 6.76
C LEU A 39 -45.02 -21.81 5.82
N TRP A 40 -44.85 -20.91 4.85
CA TRP A 40 -43.78 -20.98 3.85
C TRP A 40 -42.49 -20.30 4.29
N ALA A 41 -42.54 -19.31 5.19
CA ALA A 41 -41.40 -18.52 5.62
C ALA A 41 -40.26 -19.38 6.22
N PRO A 42 -40.49 -20.34 7.14
CA PRO A 42 -39.41 -21.19 7.66
C PRO A 42 -38.72 -22.01 6.56
N VAL A 43 -39.49 -22.50 5.59
CA VAL A 43 -38.99 -23.31 4.48
C VAL A 43 -38.16 -22.45 3.52
N ALA A 44 -38.66 -21.27 3.18
CA ALA A 44 -37.92 -20.30 2.37
C ALA A 44 -36.63 -19.84 3.07
N SER A 45 -36.67 -19.59 4.38
CA SER A 45 -35.50 -19.19 5.17
C SER A 45 -34.40 -20.26 5.18
N ILE A 46 -34.75 -21.55 5.26
CA ILE A 46 -33.76 -22.64 5.17
C ILE A 46 -33.07 -22.61 3.80
N TYR A 47 -33.83 -22.47 2.71
CA TYR A 47 -33.23 -22.38 1.38
C TYR A 47 -32.36 -21.13 1.19
N LEU A 48 -32.75 -19.98 1.76
CA LEU A 48 -31.93 -18.77 1.72
C LEU A 48 -30.64 -18.92 2.52
N LEU A 49 -30.70 -19.57 3.69
CA LEU A 49 -29.53 -19.86 4.52
C LEU A 49 -28.59 -20.81 3.78
N ASP A 50 -29.10 -21.87 3.16
CA ASP A 50 -28.30 -22.81 2.37
C ASP A 50 -27.60 -22.12 1.18
N ILE A 51 -28.30 -21.23 0.46
CA ILE A 51 -27.70 -20.42 -0.61
C ILE A 51 -26.61 -19.50 -0.05
N HIS A 52 -26.82 -18.90 1.13
CA HIS A 52 -25.83 -18.03 1.75
C HIS A 52 -24.59 -18.80 2.17
N VAL A 53 -24.73 -19.98 2.78
CA VAL A 53 -23.61 -20.87 3.12
C VAL A 53 -22.87 -21.33 1.87
N PHE A 54 -23.58 -21.67 0.79
CA PHE A 54 -22.94 -22.01 -0.48
C PHE A 54 -22.16 -20.81 -1.06
N TYR A 55 -22.77 -19.63 -1.05
CA TYR A 55 -22.13 -18.40 -1.54
C TYR A 55 -20.87 -18.05 -0.73
N THR A 56 -20.90 -18.15 0.60
CA THR A 56 -19.73 -17.83 1.43
C THR A 56 -18.58 -18.79 1.18
N ILE A 57 -18.85 -20.10 1.02
CA ILE A 57 -17.83 -21.10 0.67
C ILE A 57 -17.25 -20.80 -0.72
N MET A 58 -18.09 -20.55 -1.73
CA MET A 58 -17.63 -20.25 -3.08
C MET A 58 -16.84 -18.93 -3.13
N SER A 59 -17.29 -17.91 -2.41
CA SER A 59 -16.59 -16.62 -2.29
C SER A 59 -15.24 -16.78 -1.58
N ALA A 60 -15.13 -17.65 -0.58
CA ALA A 60 -13.87 -17.94 0.09
C ALA A 60 -12.89 -18.66 -0.86
N ILE A 61 -13.35 -19.64 -1.64
CA ILE A 61 -12.52 -20.35 -2.62
C ILE A 61 -12.05 -19.38 -3.73
N VAL A 62 -12.95 -18.57 -4.28
CA VAL A 62 -12.59 -17.58 -5.31
C VAL A 62 -11.65 -16.52 -4.73
N GLY A 63 -11.92 -16.03 -3.52
CA GLY A 63 -11.03 -15.10 -2.82
C GLY A 63 -9.65 -15.69 -2.56
N PHE A 64 -9.57 -16.97 -2.19
CA PHE A 64 -8.29 -17.68 -2.01
C PHE A 64 -7.54 -17.86 -3.34
N LEU A 65 -8.23 -18.24 -4.42
CA LEU A 65 -7.63 -18.38 -5.75
C LEU A 65 -7.13 -17.05 -6.30
N LEU A 66 -7.92 -15.97 -6.17
CA LEU A 66 -7.50 -14.62 -6.55
C LEU A 66 -6.32 -14.16 -5.69
N GLY A 67 -6.38 -14.38 -4.38
CA GLY A 67 -5.29 -14.09 -3.46
C GLY A 67 -3.99 -14.82 -3.84
N ALA A 68 -4.07 -16.12 -4.14
CA ALA A 68 -2.93 -16.91 -4.58
C ALA A 68 -2.38 -16.45 -5.94
N ARG A 69 -3.26 -16.12 -6.90
CA ARG A 69 -2.87 -15.61 -8.23
C ARG A 69 -2.14 -14.27 -8.13
N ASP A 70 -2.65 -13.38 -7.29
CA ASP A 70 -2.08 -12.04 -7.08
C ASP A 70 -0.94 -12.05 -6.05
N ARG A 71 -0.51 -13.24 -5.60
CA ARG A 71 0.57 -13.47 -4.63
C ARG A 71 0.37 -12.74 -3.30
N LEU A 72 -0.88 -12.52 -2.90
CA LEU A 72 -1.25 -12.01 -1.59
C LEU A 72 -0.94 -13.10 -0.55
N GLY A 73 0.24 -13.00 0.07
CA GLY A 73 0.79 -14.00 0.98
C GLY A 73 2.30 -14.23 0.80
N GLU A 74 2.89 -13.79 -0.31
CA GLU A 74 4.34 -13.66 -0.39
C GLU A 74 4.73 -12.53 0.56
N ILE A 75 5.36 -12.86 1.69
CA ILE A 75 5.96 -11.87 2.59
C ILE A 75 6.88 -11.02 1.72
N ARG A 76 6.44 -9.81 1.40
CA ARG A 76 7.27 -8.79 0.74
C ARG A 76 8.34 -8.46 1.78
N SER A 77 9.47 -9.15 1.67
CA SER A 77 10.64 -8.83 2.46
C SER A 77 11.01 -7.36 2.24
N VAL A 78 11.67 -6.75 3.21
CA VAL A 78 12.24 -5.39 3.06
C VAL A 78 13.07 -5.30 1.77
N GLU A 79 13.76 -6.40 1.42
CA GLU A 79 14.48 -6.57 0.16
C GLU A 79 13.60 -6.38 -1.08
N ALA A 80 12.37 -6.89 -1.09
CA ALA A 80 11.44 -6.69 -2.19
C ALA A 80 11.06 -5.21 -2.31
N VAL A 81 10.78 -4.54 -1.18
CA VAL A 81 10.50 -3.09 -1.16
C VAL A 81 11.70 -2.32 -1.70
N HIS A 82 12.92 -2.61 -1.25
CA HIS A 82 14.18 -2.05 -1.78
C HIS A 82 14.26 -2.17 -3.31
N ARG A 83 14.06 -3.38 -3.84
CA ARG A 83 14.12 -3.65 -5.29
C ARG A 83 13.03 -2.93 -6.08
N PHE A 84 11.84 -2.78 -5.50
CA PHE A 84 10.80 -1.99 -6.15
C PHE A 84 11.19 -0.52 -6.18
N PHE A 85 11.73 0.02 -5.08
CA PHE A 85 12.13 1.41 -4.97
C PHE A 85 13.18 1.86 -5.99
N GLU A 86 14.10 0.98 -6.38
CA GLU A 86 15.09 1.27 -7.44
C GLU A 86 14.42 1.64 -8.77
N LYS A 87 13.33 0.93 -9.12
CA LYS A 87 12.67 1.08 -10.43
C LYS A 87 11.40 1.91 -10.39
N PHE A 88 10.86 2.16 -9.20
CA PHE A 88 9.54 2.76 -9.05
C PHE A 88 9.47 4.22 -9.54
N PRO A 89 10.42 5.11 -9.21
CA PRO A 89 10.40 6.49 -9.72
C PRO A 89 10.48 6.54 -11.24
N GLU A 90 11.31 5.70 -11.84
CA GLU A 90 11.51 5.63 -13.29
C GLU A 90 10.22 5.20 -14.00
N VAL A 91 9.60 4.10 -13.54
CA VAL A 91 8.37 3.55 -14.11
C VAL A 91 7.19 4.48 -13.88
N PHE A 92 7.10 5.10 -12.71
CA PHE A 92 6.06 6.10 -12.41
C PHE A 92 6.08 7.25 -13.42
N MET A 93 7.28 7.77 -13.68
CA MET A 93 7.46 8.86 -14.62
C MET A 93 7.29 8.45 -16.09
N ASP A 94 7.56 7.19 -16.44
CA ASP A 94 7.27 6.63 -17.78
C ASP A 94 5.76 6.46 -18.03
N LYS A 95 5.02 6.04 -17.00
CA LYS A 95 3.56 5.88 -17.04
C LYS A 95 2.80 7.20 -16.89
N LEU A 96 3.49 8.30 -16.58
CA LEU A 96 2.87 9.59 -16.46
C LEU A 96 2.40 10.08 -17.84
N HIS A 97 1.10 10.38 -17.95
CA HIS A 97 0.51 10.84 -19.22
C HIS A 97 1.11 12.17 -19.72
N VAL A 98 1.72 12.95 -18.82
CA VAL A 98 2.35 14.24 -19.13
C VAL A 98 3.82 14.02 -19.47
N ALA A 99 4.18 14.23 -20.74
CA ALA A 99 5.56 14.19 -21.17
C ALA A 99 6.37 15.33 -20.53
N VAL A 100 7.48 15.00 -19.88
CA VAL A 100 8.41 15.98 -19.31
C VAL A 100 9.54 16.26 -20.32
N PRO A 101 9.63 17.47 -20.92
CA PRO A 101 10.64 17.77 -21.94
C PRO A 101 12.08 17.59 -21.43
N LYS A 102 12.34 17.99 -20.17
CA LYS A 102 13.65 17.85 -19.52
C LYS A 102 14.08 16.37 -19.38
N ARG A 103 13.15 15.45 -19.09
CA ARG A 103 13.41 14.00 -19.03
C ARG A 103 13.84 13.48 -20.41
N LYS A 104 13.19 13.90 -21.49
CA LYS A 104 13.56 13.51 -22.87
C LYS A 104 14.96 13.99 -23.27
N GLN A 105 15.32 15.22 -22.89
CA GLN A 105 16.66 15.76 -23.15
C GLN A 105 17.75 14.99 -22.42
N LEU A 106 17.53 14.71 -21.14
CA LEU A 106 18.49 13.98 -20.32
C LEU A 106 18.64 12.50 -20.78
N LEU A 107 17.54 11.86 -21.23
CA LEU A 107 17.58 10.54 -21.89
C LEU A 107 18.44 10.56 -23.15
N SER A 108 18.36 11.62 -23.95
CA SER A 108 19.17 11.78 -25.17
C SER A 108 20.63 12.11 -24.87
N SER A 109 20.94 12.68 -23.71
CA SER A 109 22.29 13.10 -23.31
C SER A 109 23.09 11.99 -22.61
N GLY A 110 22.47 10.85 -22.28
CA GLY A 110 23.11 9.76 -21.52
C GLY A 110 23.40 10.10 -20.05
N GLN A 111 22.78 11.16 -19.51
CA GLN A 111 22.99 11.62 -18.13
C GLN A 111 22.09 10.86 -17.14
N GLN A 112 22.39 9.58 -16.92
CA GLN A 112 21.53 8.69 -16.11
C GLN A 112 21.38 9.12 -14.64
N ALA A 113 22.45 9.62 -14.01
CA ALA A 113 22.40 10.07 -12.63
C ALA A 113 21.47 11.29 -12.45
N GLU A 114 21.51 12.24 -13.39
CA GLU A 114 20.63 13.42 -13.35
C GLU A 114 19.17 13.05 -13.66
N LEU A 115 18.94 12.05 -14.51
CA LEU A 115 17.61 11.48 -14.76
C LEU A 115 17.02 10.87 -13.51
N ASN A 116 17.74 9.93 -12.88
CA ASN A 116 17.28 9.25 -11.67
C ASN A 116 16.97 10.27 -10.57
N LYS A 117 17.81 11.30 -10.45
CA LYS A 117 17.60 12.43 -9.54
C LYS A 117 16.35 13.23 -9.86
N LEU A 118 16.13 13.59 -11.12
CA LEU A 118 14.94 14.31 -11.56
C LEU A 118 13.68 13.49 -11.25
N ASP A 119 13.68 12.22 -11.62
CA ASP A 119 12.56 11.31 -11.44
C ASP A 119 12.22 11.12 -9.96
N ALA A 120 13.23 10.84 -9.13
CA ALA A 120 13.07 10.72 -7.68
C ALA A 120 12.52 12.01 -7.05
N SER A 121 13.02 13.18 -7.45
CA SER A 121 12.52 14.46 -6.94
C SER A 121 11.06 14.73 -7.30
N ARG A 122 10.62 14.26 -8.48
CA ARG A 122 9.24 14.42 -8.94
C ARG A 122 8.30 13.40 -8.32
N PHE A 123 8.83 12.22 -8.00
CA PHE A 123 8.13 11.14 -7.33
C PHE A 123 7.93 11.39 -5.82
N ALA A 124 8.91 12.01 -5.16
CA ALA A 124 8.91 12.28 -3.71
C ALA A 124 7.60 12.84 -3.13
N PRO A 125 6.95 13.88 -3.68
CA PRO A 125 5.70 14.38 -3.13
C PRO A 125 4.57 13.34 -3.18
N PHE A 126 4.49 12.54 -4.24
CA PHE A 126 3.48 11.49 -4.35
C PHE A 126 3.72 10.37 -3.34
N TRP A 127 4.98 9.93 -3.22
CA TRP A 127 5.35 8.94 -2.22
C TRP A 127 5.01 9.39 -0.81
N ASN A 128 5.36 10.62 -0.45
CA ASN A 128 5.12 11.15 0.88
C ASN A 128 3.62 11.22 1.21
N GLU A 129 2.76 11.51 0.24
CA GLU A 129 1.30 11.43 0.43
C GLU A 129 0.81 9.98 0.61
N ILE A 130 1.37 9.01 -0.13
CA ILE A 130 1.03 7.59 0.06
C ILE A 130 1.39 7.14 1.48
N VAL A 131 2.61 7.42 1.94
CA VAL A 131 3.04 7.03 3.30
C VAL A 131 2.21 7.72 4.37
N LYS A 132 1.85 8.99 4.15
CA LYS A 132 0.97 9.72 5.06
C LYS A 132 -0.42 9.10 5.14
N ASN A 133 -1.01 8.72 4.01
CA ASN A 133 -2.30 8.01 3.98
C ASN A 133 -2.21 6.66 4.70
N LEU A 134 -1.13 5.89 4.51
CA LEU A 134 -0.91 4.64 5.25
C LEU A 134 -0.87 4.87 6.76
N ARG A 135 -0.35 6.01 7.22
CA ARG A 135 -0.38 6.38 8.63
C ARG A 135 -1.78 6.80 9.08
N GLU A 136 -2.50 7.58 8.28
CA GLU A 136 -3.87 8.02 8.57
C GLU A 136 -4.85 6.82 8.66
N GLU A 137 -4.62 5.77 7.89
CA GLU A 137 -5.37 4.50 7.92
C GLU A 137 -4.86 3.49 8.97
N ASP A 138 -3.91 3.89 9.83
CA ASP A 138 -3.31 3.08 10.92
C ASP A 138 -2.63 1.78 10.47
N TYR A 139 -2.09 1.75 9.23
CA TYR A 139 -1.33 0.62 8.72
C TYR A 139 0.15 0.61 9.15
N ILE A 140 0.71 1.77 9.48
CA ILE A 140 2.12 1.94 9.87
C ILE A 140 2.24 2.78 11.14
N SER A 141 3.30 2.57 11.91
CA SER A 141 3.64 3.35 13.11
C SER A 141 4.29 4.70 12.77
N ASN A 142 4.41 5.60 13.75
CA ASN A 142 5.12 6.88 13.59
C ASN A 142 6.61 6.67 13.24
N THR A 143 7.25 5.65 13.81
CA THR A 143 8.66 5.34 13.52
C THR A 143 8.83 4.86 12.08
N GLU A 144 7.90 4.02 11.60
CA GLU A 144 7.92 3.54 10.21
C GLU A 144 7.60 4.67 9.22
N LEU A 145 6.70 5.59 9.57
CA LEU A 145 6.46 6.81 8.82
C LEU A 145 7.78 7.59 8.63
N ASP A 146 8.52 7.87 9.70
CA ASP A 146 9.77 8.63 9.63
C ASP A 146 10.84 7.92 8.79
N LEU A 147 10.88 6.58 8.82
CA LEU A 147 11.81 5.78 8.01
C LEU A 147 11.48 5.80 6.52
N LEU A 148 10.19 5.83 6.17
CA LEU A 148 9.69 5.72 4.80
C LEU A 148 9.60 7.08 4.10
N LEU A 149 9.46 8.18 4.83
CA LEU A 149 9.33 9.52 4.23
C LEU A 149 10.58 9.93 3.45
N MET A 150 10.38 10.46 2.26
CA MET A 150 11.45 11.14 1.52
C MET A 150 11.69 12.52 2.12
N PRO A 151 12.94 12.84 2.54
CA PRO A 151 13.25 14.14 3.09
C PRO A 151 12.99 15.22 2.04
N LYS A 152 12.42 16.34 2.50
CA LYS A 152 12.42 17.55 1.68
C LYS A 152 13.85 18.09 1.72
N ASN A 153 14.38 18.50 0.57
CA ASN A 153 15.70 19.14 0.47
C ASN A 153 15.73 20.42 1.33
N ILE A 154 16.05 20.28 2.61
CA ILE A 154 16.16 21.38 3.57
C ILE A 154 17.61 21.85 3.49
N GLY A 155 17.83 23.04 2.92
CA GLY A 155 19.15 23.67 2.85
C GLY A 155 19.79 23.78 1.47
N GLY A 156 19.05 23.51 0.39
CA GLY A 156 19.55 23.73 -0.98
C GLY A 156 20.68 22.79 -1.41
N LEU A 157 20.83 21.66 -0.70
CA LEU A 157 21.76 20.61 -1.11
C LEU A 157 21.38 20.11 -2.51
N PRO A 158 22.31 20.10 -3.47
CA PRO A 158 22.04 19.64 -4.84
C PRO A 158 22.01 18.11 -4.90
N ILE A 159 21.41 17.42 -3.94
CA ILE A 159 21.41 15.95 -3.82
C ILE A 159 19.97 15.46 -3.65
N VAL A 160 19.68 14.25 -4.12
CA VAL A 160 18.42 13.58 -3.78
C VAL A 160 18.61 12.86 -2.47
N GLN A 161 17.82 13.24 -1.48
CA GLN A 161 17.77 12.54 -0.21
C GLN A 161 16.83 11.35 -0.37
N TRP A 162 17.38 10.16 -0.20
CA TRP A 162 16.60 8.93 -0.19
C TRP A 162 16.01 8.69 1.20
N PRO A 163 14.88 7.98 1.32
CA PRO A 163 14.29 7.67 2.62
C PRO A 163 15.24 6.78 3.43
N LEU A 164 15.19 6.94 4.76
CA LEU A 164 16.20 6.36 5.66
C LEU A 164 16.24 4.83 5.60
N PHE A 165 15.11 4.18 5.33
CA PHE A 165 15.07 2.72 5.20
C PHE A 165 15.98 2.19 4.08
N LEU A 166 16.22 2.97 3.00
CA LEU A 166 17.11 2.57 1.91
C LEU A 166 18.59 2.70 2.27
N LEU A 167 18.90 3.72 3.08
CA LEU A 167 20.25 4.13 3.48
C LEU A 167 20.71 3.45 4.77
N ALA A 168 19.78 2.85 5.52
CA ALA A 168 20.05 2.20 6.80
C ALA A 168 21.21 1.20 6.67
N SER A 169 22.14 1.27 7.61
CA SER A 169 23.35 0.43 7.69
C SER A 169 24.39 0.59 6.57
N LYS A 170 24.10 1.33 5.48
CA LYS A 170 25.02 1.51 4.36
C LYS A 170 26.25 2.33 4.72
N VAL A 171 26.09 3.37 5.55
CA VAL A 171 27.22 4.20 6.02
C VAL A 171 28.18 3.38 6.90
N PHE A 172 27.65 2.51 7.76
CA PHE A 172 28.49 1.63 8.59
C PHE A 172 29.26 0.62 7.74
N LEU A 173 28.59 0.03 6.75
CA LEU A 173 29.23 -0.88 5.80
C LEU A 173 30.32 -0.16 4.99
N ALA A 174 30.06 1.06 4.52
CA ALA A 174 31.06 1.87 3.81
C ALA A 174 32.28 2.18 4.69
N LYS A 175 32.05 2.46 5.98
CA LYS A 175 33.12 2.67 6.96
C LYS A 175 33.94 1.39 7.17
N ASP A 176 33.30 0.22 7.28
CA ASP A 176 34.03 -1.04 7.43
C ASP A 176 34.84 -1.37 6.16
N ILE A 177 34.28 -1.13 4.97
CA ILE A 177 35.01 -1.22 3.69
C ILE A 177 36.23 -0.27 3.67
N ALA A 178 36.09 0.94 4.20
CA ALA A 178 37.18 1.91 4.26
C ALA A 178 38.28 1.51 5.25
N VAL A 179 37.94 0.81 6.34
CA VAL A 179 38.93 0.28 7.30
C VAL A 179 39.71 -0.89 6.68
N ASP A 180 39.03 -1.74 5.91
CA ASP A 180 39.65 -2.91 5.28
C ASP A 180 40.44 -2.59 4.00
N CYS A 181 40.28 -1.38 3.45
CA CYS A 181 40.94 -0.95 2.22
C CYS A 181 42.30 -0.32 2.54
N ASN A 182 43.38 -1.00 2.14
CA ASN A 182 44.74 -0.45 2.18
C ASN A 182 45.15 0.21 0.84
N ASP A 183 44.25 0.24 -0.15
CA ASP A 183 44.52 0.65 -1.53
C ASP A 183 44.24 2.14 -1.78
N SER A 184 44.33 2.58 -3.04
CA SER A 184 44.11 3.98 -3.45
C SER A 184 42.67 4.46 -3.20
N GLN A 185 42.50 5.77 -3.01
CA GLN A 185 41.18 6.41 -2.85
C GLN A 185 40.22 6.10 -4.00
N ASP A 186 40.75 5.97 -5.22
CA ASP A 186 39.95 5.67 -6.40
C ASP A 186 39.35 4.25 -6.35
N GLU A 187 40.09 3.29 -5.80
CA GLU A 187 39.65 1.90 -5.66
C GLU A 187 38.65 1.75 -4.51
N LEU A 188 38.87 2.48 -3.41
CA LEU A 188 37.90 2.59 -2.33
C LEU A 188 36.58 3.16 -2.85
N TRP A 189 36.62 4.25 -3.61
CA TRP A 189 35.43 4.85 -4.18
C TRP A 189 34.71 3.90 -5.15
N LEU A 190 35.45 3.18 -6.00
CA LEU A 190 34.89 2.18 -6.91
C LEU A 190 34.19 1.04 -6.17
N ARG A 191 34.71 0.65 -5.01
CA ARG A 191 34.10 -0.38 -4.15
C ARG A 191 32.84 0.14 -3.45
N ILE A 192 32.83 1.40 -3.04
CA ILE A 192 31.65 2.08 -2.46
C ILE A 192 30.57 2.31 -3.52
N SER A 193 30.95 2.73 -4.73
CA SER A 193 30.04 3.03 -5.83
C SER A 193 29.42 1.78 -6.47
N LYS A 194 29.84 0.59 -6.06
CA LYS A 194 29.24 -0.68 -6.53
C LYS A 194 27.77 -0.81 -6.09
N ASP A 195 27.42 -0.19 -4.96
CA ASP A 195 26.05 -0.11 -4.45
C ASP A 195 25.59 1.35 -4.54
N GLU A 196 24.61 1.64 -5.40
CA GLU A 196 24.13 3.00 -5.63
C GLU A 196 23.65 3.67 -4.34
N TYR A 197 22.94 2.95 -3.47
CA TYR A 197 22.46 3.50 -2.20
C TYR A 197 23.58 3.73 -1.20
N MET A 198 24.64 2.91 -1.24
CA MET A 198 25.82 3.13 -0.41
C MET A 198 26.57 4.40 -0.83
N GLN A 199 26.69 4.64 -2.14
CA GLN A 199 27.22 5.90 -2.66
C GLN A 199 26.38 7.09 -2.20
N TYR A 200 25.06 7.05 -2.40
CA TYR A 200 24.18 8.14 -1.98
C TYR A 200 24.24 8.40 -0.47
N ALA A 201 24.31 7.35 0.35
CA ALA A 201 24.43 7.48 1.80
C ALA A 201 25.71 8.18 2.24
N VAL A 202 26.84 7.87 1.59
CA VAL A 202 28.13 8.48 1.88
C VAL A 202 28.16 9.94 1.44
N GLU A 203 27.67 10.24 0.23
CA GLU A 203 27.56 11.62 -0.27
C GLU A 203 26.67 12.47 0.63
N GLU A 204 25.47 11.97 0.97
CA GLU A 204 24.53 12.69 1.84
C GLU A 204 25.12 12.94 3.23
N CYS A 205 25.77 11.94 3.82
CA CYS A 205 26.43 12.07 5.13
C CYS A 205 27.52 13.13 5.09
N PHE A 206 28.39 13.10 4.07
CA PHE A 206 29.45 14.10 3.90
C PHE A 206 28.89 15.52 3.76
N HIS A 207 27.89 15.70 2.91
CA HIS A 207 27.26 17.00 2.71
C HIS A 207 26.52 17.51 3.94
N SER A 208 25.86 16.62 4.69
CA SER A 208 25.17 16.95 5.93
C SER A 208 26.16 17.41 7.01
N ILE A 209 27.27 16.67 7.19
CA ILE A 209 28.33 17.04 8.13
C ILE A 209 28.96 18.38 7.74
N LYS A 210 29.28 18.56 6.45
CA LYS A 210 29.83 19.81 5.93
C LYS A 210 28.89 20.98 6.18
N TYR A 211 27.59 20.80 5.96
CA TYR A 211 26.58 21.82 6.21
C TYR A 211 26.50 22.17 7.70
N ILE A 212 26.47 21.17 8.59
CA ILE A 212 26.45 21.37 10.04
C ILE A 212 27.70 22.13 10.51
N LEU A 213 28.90 21.69 10.08
CA LEU A 213 30.16 22.36 10.41
C LEU A 213 30.17 23.81 9.91
N SER A 214 29.74 24.05 8.69
CA SER A 214 29.69 25.41 8.12
C SER A 214 28.70 26.29 8.91
N SER A 215 27.52 25.75 9.27
CA SER A 215 26.55 26.45 10.11
C SER A 215 27.09 26.78 11.50
N ILE A 216 27.85 25.87 12.12
CA ILE A 216 28.48 26.11 13.42
C ILE A 216 29.57 27.16 13.30
N LEU A 217 30.43 27.04 12.28
CA LEU A 217 31.53 27.96 12.02
C LEU A 217 31.03 29.37 11.71
N ASP A 218 29.97 29.53 10.91
CA ASP A 218 29.37 30.82 10.61
C ASP A 218 28.74 31.45 11.87
N LYS A 219 28.08 30.64 12.71
CA LYS A 219 27.52 31.12 13.98
C LYS A 219 28.60 31.61 14.95
N GLU A 220 29.71 30.88 15.05
CA GLU A 220 30.86 31.32 15.85
C GLU A 220 31.56 32.52 15.22
N GLY A 221 31.73 32.55 13.89
CA GLY A 221 32.35 33.69 13.18
C GLY A 221 31.56 35.00 13.30
N HIS A 222 30.25 34.95 13.55
CA HIS A 222 29.43 36.14 13.84
C HIS A 222 29.47 36.60 15.30
N LEU A 223 30.09 35.84 16.20
CA LEU A 223 30.25 36.18 17.62
C LEU A 223 31.58 36.91 17.92
N TRP A 224 32.47 37.06 16.93
CA TRP A 224 33.78 37.73 17.06
C TRP A 224 33.86 39.00 16.20
#